data_AF-A0A1G1H4V6-F1
#
_entry.id   AF-A0A1G1H4V6-F1
#
_cell.length_a   1.000
_cell.length_b   1.000
_cell.length_c   1.000
_cell.angle_alpha   90.00
_cell.angle_beta   90.00
_cell.angle_gamma   90.00
#
_symmetry.space_group_name_H-M   'P 1'
#
loop_
_entity.id
_entity.type
_entity.pdbx_description
1 polymer ?
#
loop_
_entity_poly.entity_id
_entity_poly.type
_entity_poly.pdbx_seq_one_letter_code
_entity_poly.pdbx_strand_id
1 'polypeptide(L)'
;MKYKRFEDLPVWQAAIELARRTYAFTCHESFRRHAGLRDQLERATLSISNNIAEGFERGSTNELLAFLYISRGSAGEVRSMHCLLERVPEFSPLQSEICDMRSAAEGISRQLYGWIEQLKNAGITGQRHLNDSTRTRTAAKKDQDAFLEELNRIRQADPKQSEI
;
A
#
# COMPACT_ATOMS: atom_id res chain seq x y z
N MET A 1 -8.02 20.97 -1.74
CA MET A 1 -6.88 20.29 -1.10
C MET A 1 -6.10 21.30 -0.26
N LYS A 2 -5.57 20.92 0.91
CA LYS A 2 -4.77 21.83 1.77
C LYS A 2 -3.47 22.31 1.08
N TYR A 3 -2.91 21.46 0.22
CA TYR A 3 -1.67 21.71 -0.52
C TYR A 3 -2.00 22.14 -1.95
N LYS A 4 -1.26 23.12 -2.48
CA LYS A 4 -1.43 23.60 -3.87
C LYS A 4 -0.39 23.01 -4.81
N ARG A 5 0.68 22.48 -4.25
CA ARG A 5 1.83 21.91 -4.96
C ARG A 5 2.18 20.57 -4.34
N PHE A 6 2.69 19.64 -5.14
CA PHE A 6 3.12 18.34 -4.60
C PHE A 6 4.32 18.48 -3.66
N GLU A 7 5.16 19.51 -3.85
CA GLU A 7 6.33 19.77 -3.00
C GLU A 7 5.95 20.15 -1.57
N ASP A 8 4.71 20.60 -1.36
CA ASP A 8 4.20 20.91 -0.03
C ASP A 8 3.72 19.65 0.72
N LEU A 9 3.61 18.50 0.04
CA LEU A 9 3.14 17.26 0.64
C LEU A 9 4.22 16.67 1.56
N PRO A 10 3.93 16.44 2.86
CA PRO A 10 4.90 15.85 3.79
C PRO A 10 5.42 14.48 3.32
N VAL A 11 4.54 13.67 2.72
CA VAL A 11 4.92 12.34 2.22
C VAL A 11 5.82 12.41 0.98
N TRP A 12 5.66 13.43 0.14
CA TRP A 12 6.56 13.68 -0.98
C TRP A 12 7.93 14.13 -0.49
N GLN A 13 7.97 15.05 0.48
CA GLN A 13 9.22 15.55 1.08
C GLN A 13 10.01 14.40 1.73
N ALA A 14 9.32 13.51 2.45
CA ALA A 14 9.94 12.31 3.01
C ALA A 14 10.46 11.37 1.92
N ALA A 15 9.70 11.16 0.84
CA ALA A 15 10.11 10.30 -0.27
C ALA A 15 11.32 10.83 -1.03
N ILE A 16 11.37 12.13 -1.36
CA ILE A 16 12.50 12.71 -2.08
C ILE A 16 13.77 12.76 -1.22
N GLU A 17 13.63 12.98 0.10
CA GLU A 17 14.76 12.88 1.02
C GLU A 17 15.27 11.44 1.16
N LEU A 18 14.37 10.45 1.18
CA LEU A 18 14.79 9.05 1.12
C LEU A 18 15.55 8.75 -0.18
N ALA A 19 15.08 9.25 -1.33
CA ALA A 19 15.81 9.09 -2.60
C ALA A 19 17.21 9.70 -2.52
N ARG A 20 17.34 10.95 -2.07
CA ARG A 20 18.65 11.62 -1.87
C ARG A 20 19.59 10.78 -1.00
N ARG A 21 19.09 10.24 0.12
CA ARG A 21 19.85 9.38 1.03
C ARG A 21 20.25 8.06 0.36
N THR A 22 19.36 7.45 -0.43
CA THR A 22 19.66 6.23 -1.19
C THR A 22 20.80 6.44 -2.18
N TYR A 23 20.81 7.54 -2.94
CA TYR A 23 21.91 7.85 -3.88
C TYR A 23 23.26 8.00 -3.17
N ALA A 24 23.29 8.60 -1.98
CA ALA A 24 24.50 8.68 -1.16
C ALA A 24 24.92 7.29 -0.64
N PHE A 25 23.96 6.52 -0.13
CA PHE A 25 24.15 5.18 0.39
C PHE A 25 24.72 4.21 -0.67
N THR A 26 24.24 4.28 -1.90
CA THR A 26 24.68 3.41 -3.00
C THR A 26 26.04 3.77 -3.59
N CYS A 27 26.64 4.88 -3.16
CA CYS A 27 28.04 5.21 -3.48
C CYS A 27 29.04 4.40 -2.63
N HIS A 28 28.58 3.73 -1.57
CA HIS A 28 29.45 2.92 -0.71
C HIS A 28 30.13 1.79 -1.49
N GLU A 29 31.35 1.42 -1.09
CA GLU A 29 32.16 0.43 -1.80
C GLU A 29 31.50 -0.95 -1.91
N SER A 30 30.66 -1.32 -0.94
CA SER A 30 29.85 -2.55 -0.96
C SER A 30 29.00 -2.66 -2.23
N PHE A 31 28.55 -1.53 -2.81
CA PHE A 31 27.74 -1.53 -4.03
C PHE A 31 28.56 -1.65 -5.33
N ARG A 32 29.90 -1.51 -5.30
CA ARG A 32 30.73 -1.50 -6.52
C ARG A 32 30.57 -2.75 -7.37
N ARG A 33 30.35 -3.91 -6.75
CA ARG A 33 30.17 -5.21 -7.43
C ARG A 33 28.71 -5.55 -7.73
N HIS A 34 27.77 -4.70 -7.34
CA HIS A 34 26.33 -4.95 -7.42
C HIS A 34 25.61 -3.83 -8.18
N ALA A 35 26.13 -3.44 -9.36
CA ALA A 35 25.57 -2.34 -10.16
C ALA A 35 24.07 -2.51 -10.48
N GLY A 36 23.60 -3.75 -10.72
CA GLY A 36 22.19 -4.03 -10.96
C GLY A 36 21.30 -3.86 -9.71
N LEU A 37 21.80 -4.24 -8.53
CA LEU A 37 21.09 -4.03 -7.26
C LEU A 37 21.02 -2.55 -6.91
N ARG A 38 22.13 -1.84 -7.13
CA ARG A 38 22.19 -0.38 -6.97
C ARG A 38 21.12 0.29 -7.84
N ASP A 39 21.10 0.01 -9.14
CA ASP A 39 20.17 0.63 -10.08
C ASP A 39 18.70 0.35 -9.69
N GLN A 40 18.38 -0.89 -9.33
CA GLN A 40 17.03 -1.24 -8.86
C GLN A 40 16.64 -0.48 -7.58
N LEU A 41 17.54 -0.36 -6.61
CA LEU A 41 17.27 0.35 -5.37
C LEU A 41 17.07 1.86 -5.58
N GLU A 42 17.92 2.49 -6.39
CA GLU A 42 17.82 3.90 -6.75
C GLU A 42 16.50 4.18 -7.50
N ARG A 43 16.19 3.38 -8.52
CA ARG A 43 14.96 3.51 -9.31
C ARG A 43 13.71 3.31 -8.46
N ALA A 44 13.67 2.25 -7.64
CA ALA A 44 12.52 1.99 -6.77
C ALA A 44 12.32 3.12 -5.77
N THR A 45 13.41 3.65 -5.18
CA THR A 45 13.30 4.76 -4.23
C THR A 45 12.81 6.04 -4.89
N LEU A 46 13.42 6.44 -6.02
CA LEU A 46 13.03 7.65 -6.77
C LEU A 46 11.60 7.56 -7.31
N SER A 47 11.15 6.36 -7.68
CA SER A 47 9.78 6.09 -8.14
C SER A 47 8.72 6.55 -7.14
N ILE A 48 9.01 6.49 -5.83
CA ILE A 48 8.05 6.90 -4.79
C ILE A 48 7.69 8.38 -4.93
N SER A 49 8.69 9.27 -4.96
CA SER A 49 8.44 10.72 -5.10
C SER A 49 7.88 11.07 -6.48
N ASN A 50 8.36 10.40 -7.54
CA ASN A 50 7.91 10.68 -8.90
C ASN A 50 6.44 10.34 -9.10
N ASN A 51 5.99 9.19 -8.62
CA ASN A 51 4.58 8.81 -8.73
C ASN A 51 3.68 9.70 -7.85
N ILE A 52 4.13 10.15 -6.67
CA ILE A 52 3.36 11.13 -5.89
C ILE A 52 3.17 12.43 -6.67
N ALA A 53 4.24 12.96 -7.29
CA ALA A 53 4.18 14.18 -8.09
C ALA A 53 3.27 14.00 -9.31
N GLU A 54 3.46 12.91 -10.07
CA GLU A 54 2.65 12.63 -11.25
C GLU A 54 1.17 12.46 -10.91
N GLY A 55 0.86 11.74 -9.84
CA GLY A 55 -0.52 11.58 -9.38
C GLY A 55 -1.15 12.91 -8.93
N PHE A 56 -0.38 13.79 -8.30
CA PHE A 56 -0.86 15.08 -7.82
C PHE A 56 -1.14 16.07 -8.94
N GLU A 57 -0.30 16.09 -9.98
CA GLU A 57 -0.49 16.93 -11.17
C GLU A 57 -1.62 16.42 -12.09
N ARG A 58 -2.09 15.18 -11.88
CA ARG A 58 -3.24 14.63 -12.60
C ARG A 58 -4.55 15.11 -11.97
N GLY A 59 -5.51 15.46 -12.84
CA GLY A 59 -6.71 16.20 -12.45
C GLY A 59 -7.79 15.42 -11.70
N SER A 60 -7.74 14.08 -11.64
CA SER A 60 -8.78 13.27 -11.01
C SER A 60 -8.31 12.51 -9.76
N THR A 61 -9.21 12.35 -8.78
CA THR A 61 -8.93 11.59 -7.55
C THR A 61 -8.60 10.13 -7.82
N ASN A 62 -9.24 9.51 -8.82
CA ASN A 62 -9.00 8.11 -9.17
C ASN A 62 -7.60 7.91 -9.75
N GLU A 63 -7.13 8.82 -10.60
CA GLU A 63 -5.75 8.79 -11.09
C GLU A 63 -4.77 8.99 -9.94
N LEU A 64 -4.96 10.03 -9.11
CA LEU A 64 -4.13 10.24 -7.94
C LEU A 64 -4.02 8.97 -7.08
N LEU A 65 -5.15 8.33 -6.76
CA LEU A 65 -5.17 7.08 -6.00
C LEU A 65 -4.33 5.97 -6.66
N ALA A 66 -4.43 5.78 -7.97
CA ALA A 66 -3.64 4.79 -8.69
C ALA A 66 -2.14 5.04 -8.53
N PHE A 67 -1.69 6.28 -8.71
CA PHE A 67 -0.29 6.67 -8.53
C PHE A 67 0.20 6.54 -7.08
N LEU A 68 -0.65 6.83 -6.09
CA LEU A 68 -0.31 6.62 -4.68
C LEU A 68 -0.15 5.14 -4.33
N TYR A 69 -0.94 4.24 -4.93
CA TYR A 69 -0.75 2.80 -4.78
C TYR A 69 0.58 2.34 -5.40
N ILE A 70 0.95 2.86 -6.56
CA ILE A 70 2.27 2.58 -7.18
C ILE A 70 3.39 3.06 -6.25
N SER A 71 3.29 4.29 -5.75
CA SER A 71 4.26 4.86 -4.79
C SER A 71 4.41 3.96 -3.56
N ARG A 72 3.31 3.44 -3.03
CA ARG A 72 3.30 2.54 -1.86
C ARG A 72 3.90 1.18 -2.21
N GLY A 73 3.67 0.68 -3.41
CA GLY A 73 4.31 -0.52 -3.96
C GLY A 73 5.83 -0.38 -4.02
N SER A 74 6.32 0.71 -4.62
CA SER A 74 7.75 1.04 -4.66
C SER A 74 8.37 1.18 -3.25
N ALA A 75 7.67 1.78 -2.30
CA ALA A 75 8.12 1.79 -0.90
C ALA A 75 8.23 0.37 -0.30
N GLY A 76 7.36 -0.55 -0.71
CA GLY A 76 7.46 -1.98 -0.37
C GLY A 76 8.68 -2.66 -0.97
N GLU A 77 8.99 -2.40 -2.23
CA GLU A 77 10.18 -2.91 -2.91
C GLU A 77 11.47 -2.43 -2.23
N VAL A 78 11.55 -1.14 -1.88
CA VAL A 78 12.69 -0.58 -1.14
C VAL A 78 12.89 -1.30 0.19
N ARG A 79 11.83 -1.55 0.97
CA ARG A 79 11.94 -2.32 2.21
C ARG A 79 12.42 -3.75 1.97
N SER A 80 11.88 -4.41 0.94
CA SER A 80 12.26 -5.78 0.57
C SER A 80 13.75 -5.88 0.23
N MET A 81 14.25 -4.94 -0.58
CA MET A 81 15.68 -4.87 -0.92
C MET A 81 16.54 -4.60 0.30
N HIS A 82 16.15 -3.71 1.21
CA HIS A 82 16.90 -3.51 2.46
C HIS A 82 16.95 -4.77 3.32
N CYS A 83 15.86 -5.55 3.40
CA CYS A 83 15.90 -6.86 4.07
C CYS A 83 16.88 -7.84 3.40
N LEU A 84 17.05 -7.79 2.07
CA LEU A 84 18.10 -8.56 1.39
C LEU A 84 19.48 -8.05 1.81
N LEU A 85 19.71 -6.74 1.79
CA LEU A 85 21.01 -6.14 2.18
C LEU A 85 21.42 -6.54 3.61
N GLU A 86 20.48 -6.58 4.56
CA GLU A 86 20.76 -7.04 5.94
C GLU A 86 21.40 -8.43 6.01
N ARG A 87 21.09 -9.30 5.04
CA ARG A 87 21.48 -10.72 5.01
C ARG A 87 22.73 -10.99 4.19
N VAL A 88 23.25 -9.99 3.48
CA VAL A 88 24.42 -10.13 2.62
C VAL A 88 25.67 -9.64 3.38
N PRO A 89 26.68 -10.49 3.62
CA PRO A 89 27.84 -10.15 4.46
C PRO A 89 28.60 -8.88 4.04
N GLU A 90 28.66 -8.59 2.74
CA GLU A 90 29.31 -7.41 2.16
C GLU A 90 28.69 -6.08 2.64
N PHE A 91 27.46 -6.12 3.14
CA PHE A 91 26.73 -4.97 3.68
C PHE A 91 26.73 -4.92 5.21
N SER A 92 27.48 -5.80 5.90
CA SER A 92 27.63 -5.77 7.36
C SER A 92 28.08 -4.41 7.92
N PRO A 93 28.97 -3.63 7.24
CA PRO A 93 29.34 -2.29 7.73
C PRO A 93 28.19 -1.26 7.69
N LEU A 94 27.09 -1.56 7.00
CA LEU A 94 26.01 -0.63 6.69
C LEU A 94 24.70 -0.96 7.41
N GLN A 95 24.72 -1.85 8.40
CA GLN A 95 23.48 -2.38 9.02
C GLN A 95 22.64 -1.28 9.70
N SER A 96 23.28 -0.26 10.30
CA SER A 96 22.57 0.87 10.90
C SER A 96 21.83 1.68 9.84
N GLU A 97 22.52 2.04 8.77
CA GLU A 97 21.96 2.80 7.65
C GLU A 97 20.84 2.01 6.96
N ILE A 98 21.02 0.70 6.78
CA ILE A 98 20.01 -0.19 6.21
C ILE A 98 18.73 -0.18 7.05
N CYS A 99 18.87 -0.29 8.38
CA CYS A 99 17.75 -0.21 9.31
C CYS A 99 17.03 1.13 9.19
N ASP A 100 17.78 2.25 9.19
CA ASP A 100 17.23 3.60 9.10
C ASP A 100 16.50 3.86 7.78
N MET A 101 17.05 3.41 6.65
CA MET A 101 16.40 3.55 5.33
C MET A 101 15.13 2.70 5.26
N ARG A 102 15.15 1.48 5.80
CA ARG A 102 13.96 0.63 5.86
C ARG A 102 12.86 1.27 6.71
N SER A 103 13.19 1.80 7.89
CA SER A 103 12.24 2.50 8.76
C SER A 103 11.67 3.77 8.10
N ALA A 104 12.49 4.52 7.35
CA ALA A 104 12.03 5.66 6.57
C ALA A 104 11.03 5.24 5.48
N ALA A 105 11.35 4.18 4.71
CA ALA A 105 10.45 3.63 3.69
C ALA A 105 9.13 3.11 4.28
N GLU A 106 9.16 2.50 5.47
CA GLU A 106 7.96 2.10 6.20
C GLU A 106 7.13 3.32 6.64
N GLY A 107 7.78 4.37 7.15
CA GLY A 107 7.14 5.64 7.48
C GLY A 107 6.40 6.25 6.29
N ILE A 108 7.03 6.27 5.12
CA ILE A 108 6.41 6.75 3.88
C ILE A 108 5.22 5.87 3.49
N SER A 109 5.37 4.54 3.54
CA SER A 109 4.27 3.61 3.25
C SER A 109 3.05 3.82 4.16
N ARG A 110 3.26 4.14 5.44
CA ARG A 110 2.19 4.48 6.40
C ARG A 110 1.52 5.81 6.05
N GLN A 111 2.30 6.85 5.71
CA GLN A 111 1.77 8.14 5.28
C GLN A 111 0.93 8.02 4.00
N LEU A 112 1.44 7.29 3.00
CA LEU A 112 0.72 7.00 1.76
C LEU A 112 -0.59 6.28 2.02
N TYR A 113 -0.58 5.24 2.86
CA TYR A 113 -1.80 4.52 3.20
C TYR A 113 -2.83 5.42 3.90
N GLY A 114 -2.40 6.22 4.88
CA GLY A 114 -3.28 7.18 5.54
C GLY A 114 -3.90 8.19 4.57
N TRP A 115 -3.13 8.69 3.61
CA TRP A 115 -3.63 9.61 2.59
C TRP A 115 -4.57 8.94 1.59
N ILE A 116 -4.26 7.72 1.15
CA ILE A 116 -5.13 6.91 0.29
C ILE A 116 -6.51 6.71 0.95
N GLU A 117 -6.54 6.33 2.23
CA GLU A 117 -7.80 6.14 2.96
C GLU A 117 -8.57 7.45 3.12
N GLN A 118 -7.88 8.57 3.38
CA GLN A 118 -8.52 9.89 3.41
C GLN A 118 -9.14 10.27 2.07
N LEU A 119 -8.44 10.06 0.95
CA LEU A 119 -8.94 10.38 -0.39
C LEU A 119 -10.13 9.51 -0.79
N LYS A 120 -10.08 8.21 -0.48
CA LYS A 120 -11.21 7.29 -0.69
C LYS A 120 -12.43 7.75 0.11
N ASN A 121 -12.26 8.17 1.36
CA ASN A 121 -13.35 8.59 2.22
C ASN A 121 -13.85 10.01 1.91
N ALA A 122 -13.00 10.90 1.39
CA ALA A 122 -13.39 12.24 0.96
C ALA A 122 -14.35 12.21 -0.24
N GLY A 123 -14.28 11.16 -1.07
CA GLY A 123 -15.27 10.86 -2.11
C GLY A 123 -16.54 10.16 -1.61
N ILE A 124 -16.55 9.67 -0.36
CA ILE A 124 -17.74 9.08 0.30
C ILE A 124 -18.47 10.21 1.06
N THR A 125 -18.80 11.27 0.32
CA THR A 125 -19.94 12.15 0.64
C THR A 125 -20.86 12.14 -0.58
N GLY A 126 -21.41 10.95 -0.85
CA GLY A 126 -22.23 10.67 -2.01
C GLY A 126 -22.21 9.16 -2.26
N GLN A 127 -23.36 8.52 -2.06
CA GLN A 127 -23.56 7.10 -2.28
C GLN A 127 -23.02 6.66 -3.66
N ARG A 128 -21.85 6.02 -3.72
CA ARG A 128 -21.46 5.07 -4.78
C ARG A 128 -20.13 4.41 -4.42
N HIS A 129 -20.06 3.10 -4.68
CA HIS A 129 -18.97 2.17 -4.34
C HIS A 129 -19.00 1.53 -2.94
N LEU A 130 -20.19 1.11 -2.50
CA LEU A 130 -20.30 -0.32 -2.20
C LEU A 130 -20.14 -1.03 -3.55
N ASN A 131 -19.02 -1.74 -3.76
CA ASN A 131 -18.84 -2.56 -4.97
C ASN A 131 -20.09 -3.43 -5.17
N ASP A 132 -20.70 -3.43 -6.37
CA ASP A 132 -21.85 -4.30 -6.68
C ASP A 132 -21.53 -5.77 -6.38
N SER A 133 -20.27 -6.18 -6.57
CA SER A 133 -19.80 -7.52 -6.20
C SER A 133 -19.81 -7.80 -4.70
N THR A 134 -19.74 -6.78 -3.84
CA THR A 134 -19.86 -6.92 -2.38
C THR A 134 -21.31 -6.84 -1.94
N ARG A 135 -22.12 -5.95 -2.54
CA ARG A 135 -23.54 -5.80 -2.20
C ARG A 135 -24.35 -7.03 -2.59
N THR A 136 -24.11 -7.60 -3.77
CA THR A 136 -24.75 -8.84 -4.23
C THR A 136 -24.32 -10.04 -3.36
N ARG A 137 -23.06 -10.09 -2.94
CA ARG A 137 -22.54 -11.20 -2.12
C ARG A 137 -23.03 -11.13 -0.68
N THR A 138 -23.19 -9.93 -0.12
CA THR A 138 -23.76 -9.74 1.23
C THR A 138 -25.28 -9.92 1.24
N ALA A 139 -26.00 -9.46 0.20
CA ALA A 139 -27.43 -9.68 0.06
C ALA A 139 -27.75 -11.18 -0.16
N ALA A 140 -27.06 -11.84 -1.10
CA ALA A 140 -27.25 -13.27 -1.35
C ALA A 140 -26.90 -14.13 -0.14
N LYS A 141 -25.86 -13.75 0.64
CA LYS A 141 -25.51 -14.45 1.88
C LYS A 141 -26.56 -14.25 2.97
N LYS A 142 -27.10 -13.03 3.12
CA LYS A 142 -28.16 -12.74 4.09
C LYS A 142 -29.46 -13.48 3.75
N ASP A 143 -29.82 -13.55 2.47
CA ASP A 143 -31.00 -14.29 2.01
C ASP A 143 -30.81 -15.80 2.16
N GLN A 144 -29.60 -16.32 1.90
CA GLN A 144 -29.24 -17.72 2.13
C GLN A 144 -29.30 -18.08 3.63
N ASP A 145 -28.74 -17.23 4.50
CA ASP A 145 -28.75 -17.44 5.95
C ASP A 145 -30.18 -17.40 6.51
N ALA A 146 -31.01 -16.45 6.06
CA ALA A 146 -32.42 -16.36 6.43
C ALA A 146 -33.24 -17.57 5.94
N PHE A 147 -32.97 -18.07 4.74
CA PHE A 147 -33.61 -19.26 4.19
C PHE A 147 -33.22 -20.53 4.97
N LEU A 148 -31.94 -20.67 5.34
CA LEU A 148 -31.47 -21.79 6.15
C LEU A 148 -32.05 -21.76 7.57
N GLU A 149 -32.19 -20.58 8.18
CA GLU A 149 -32.89 -20.43 9.45
C GLU A 149 -34.35 -20.86 9.35
N GLU A 150 -35.06 -20.46 8.29
CA GLU A 150 -36.46 -20.83 8.10
C GLU A 150 -36.63 -22.34 7.86
N LEU A 151 -35.78 -22.96 7.04
CA LEU A 151 -35.76 -24.41 6.86
C LEU A 151 -35.51 -25.15 8.18
N ASN A 152 -34.61 -24.65 9.02
CA ASN A 152 -34.34 -25.24 10.32
C ASN A 152 -35.52 -25.09 11.28
N ARG A 153 -36.24 -23.96 11.25
CA ARG A 153 -37.48 -23.78 12.03
C ARG A 153 -38.56 -24.75 11.58
N ILE A 154 -38.79 -24.89 10.27
CA ILE A 154 -39.77 -25.83 9.72
C ILE A 154 -39.41 -27.27 10.14
N ARG A 155 -38.14 -27.65 10.04
CA ARG A 155 -37.66 -28.99 10.45
C ARG A 155 -37.79 -29.26 11.95
N GLN A 156 -37.74 -28.23 12.79
CA GLN A 156 -37.95 -28.34 14.24
C GLN A 156 -39.43 -28.27 14.63
N ALA A 157 -40.26 -27.66 13.79
CA ALA A 157 -41.71 -27.55 14.00
C ALA A 157 -42.50 -28.78 13.52
N ASP A 158 -41.87 -29.70 12.79
CA ASP A 158 -42.44 -30.98 12.34
C ASP A 158 -41.90 -32.16 13.19
N PRO A 159 -42.52 -32.51 14.34
CA PRO A 159 -42.09 -33.64 15.17
C PRO A 159 -42.54 -35.00 14.61
N LYS A 160 -42.53 -35.19 13.29
CA LYS A 160 -42.88 -36.46 12.64
C LYS A 160 -41.89 -36.85 11.55
N GLN A 161 -40.65 -37.11 11.93
CA GLN A 161 -39.75 -38.02 11.21
C GLN A 161 -38.77 -38.70 12.17
N SER A 162 -39.30 -39.23 13.27
CA SER A 162 -38.66 -40.25 14.10
C SER A 162 -39.70 -41.33 14.38
N GLU A 163 -40.00 -42.15 13.36
CA GLU A 163 -40.56 -43.51 13.43
C GLU A 163 -40.96 -43.92 12.01
N ILE A 164 -40.09 -44.68 11.35
CA ILE A 164 -40.30 -46.03 10.77
C ILE A 164 -38.90 -46.61 10.55
#